data_AF-A0A2N7YXI9-F1
#
_entry.id   AF-A0A2N7YXI9-F1
#
_cell.length_a   1.000
_cell.length_b   1.000
_cell.length_c   1.000
_cell.angle_alpha   90.00
_cell.angle_beta   90.00
_cell.angle_gamma   90.00
#
_symmetry.space_group_name_H-M   'P 1'
#
loop_
_entity.id
_entity.type
_entity.pdbx_description
1 polymer ?
#
loop_
_entity_poly.entity_id
_entity_poly.type
_entity_poly.pdbx_seq_one_letter_code
_entity_poly.pdbx_strand_id
1 'polypeptide(L)'
;MLSKSEAVLVAKSASDGLDRAINYWTQIGHLMRAPFAETKCSIRSAVTPAPSLVKSFIPGHPFIEEEHPEVDEFIALVVDMRNSSGRLKGGDVFPQIDSGIQRVYYETSALLPALAQTVLLNNGHVTEYLGDGVLVLFKVDATARESSMNDAYDAAYNCVHDTRAIVNELLYRRFSLPGLDLGAGLSISQALITFVGIAGNRQAKAIGRCVWEASKLSVGVNSIYVSLLFRELWSHAEDRKLMFRKAKAPIDGFLVW
;
A
#
# COMPACT_ATOMS: atom_id res chain seq x y z
N MET A 1 -12.22 13.29 -0.89
CA MET A 1 -13.42 12.43 -1.02
C MET A 1 -13.56 12.01 -2.46
N LEU A 2 -13.81 10.73 -2.69
CA LEU A 2 -14.00 10.18 -4.03
C LEU A 2 -15.30 10.70 -4.65
N SER A 3 -15.24 11.12 -5.91
CA SER A 3 -16.42 11.33 -6.74
C SER A 3 -17.15 10.00 -6.99
N LYS A 4 -18.40 10.08 -7.47
CA LYS A 4 -19.19 8.88 -7.79
C LYS A 4 -18.51 8.00 -8.85
N SER A 5 -17.92 8.61 -9.88
CA SER A 5 -17.20 7.89 -10.94
C SER A 5 -15.96 7.19 -10.39
N GLU A 6 -15.21 7.84 -9.51
CA GLU A 6 -14.02 7.27 -8.88
C GLU A 6 -14.37 6.12 -7.93
N ALA A 7 -15.42 6.29 -7.13
CA ALA A 7 -15.93 5.24 -6.25
C ALA A 7 -16.33 3.97 -7.04
N VAL A 8 -16.89 4.13 -8.25
CA VAL A 8 -17.19 3.00 -9.15
C VAL A 8 -15.92 2.30 -9.62
N LEU A 9 -14.86 3.04 -9.97
CA LEU A 9 -13.58 2.44 -10.37
C LEU A 9 -12.93 1.67 -9.21
N VAL A 10 -12.92 2.26 -8.01
CA VAL A 10 -12.39 1.61 -6.80
C VAL A 10 -13.18 0.34 -6.46
N ALA A 11 -14.52 0.41 -6.49
CA ALA A 11 -15.39 -0.74 -6.23
C ALA A 11 -15.18 -1.84 -7.27
N LYS A 12 -14.99 -1.48 -8.54
CA LYS A 12 -14.69 -2.43 -9.61
C LYS A 12 -13.35 -3.13 -9.35
N SER A 13 -12.29 -2.38 -9.03
CA SER A 13 -10.97 -2.96 -8.74
C SER A 13 -11.01 -3.91 -7.53
N ALA A 14 -11.77 -3.56 -6.49
CA ALA A 14 -12.00 -4.42 -5.33
C ALA A 14 -12.74 -5.72 -5.70
N SER A 15 -13.85 -5.61 -6.45
CA SER A 15 -14.63 -6.78 -6.88
C SER A 15 -13.83 -7.68 -7.80
N ASP A 16 -13.18 -7.14 -8.82
CA ASP A 16 -12.38 -7.92 -9.76
C ASP A 16 -11.24 -8.67 -9.03
N GLY A 17 -10.61 -8.02 -8.05
CA GLY A 17 -9.57 -8.63 -7.22
C GLY A 17 -10.10 -9.79 -6.38
N LEU A 18 -11.25 -9.59 -5.73
CA LEU A 18 -11.91 -10.61 -4.94
C LEU A 18 -12.40 -11.79 -5.78
N ASP A 19 -13.01 -11.52 -6.93
CA ASP A 19 -13.52 -12.54 -7.86
C ASP A 19 -12.37 -13.43 -8.38
N ARG A 20 -11.22 -12.83 -8.72
CA ARG A 20 -10.01 -13.60 -9.08
C ARG A 20 -9.53 -14.47 -7.91
N ALA A 21 -9.50 -13.94 -6.69
CA ALA A 21 -9.04 -14.69 -5.52
C ALA A 21 -9.95 -15.87 -5.21
N ILE A 22 -11.27 -15.71 -5.32
CA ILE A 22 -12.24 -16.81 -5.17
C ILE A 22 -11.95 -17.89 -6.23
N ASN A 23 -11.80 -17.49 -7.49
CA ASN A 23 -11.52 -18.41 -8.60
C ASN A 23 -10.18 -19.14 -8.46
N TYR A 24 -9.15 -18.50 -7.91
CA TYR A 24 -7.87 -19.17 -7.64
C TYR A 24 -7.97 -20.08 -6.43
N TRP A 25 -8.66 -19.66 -5.36
CA TRP A 25 -8.80 -20.49 -4.17
C TRP A 25 -9.54 -21.80 -4.44
N THR A 26 -10.54 -21.81 -5.32
CA THR A 26 -11.20 -23.07 -5.73
C THR A 26 -10.22 -24.03 -6.41
N GLN A 27 -9.21 -23.52 -7.11
CA GLN A 27 -8.19 -24.31 -7.80
C GLN A 27 -7.08 -24.77 -6.84
N ILE A 28 -6.53 -23.87 -6.01
CA ILE A 28 -5.30 -24.12 -5.25
C ILE A 28 -5.50 -24.24 -3.74
N GLY A 29 -6.69 -23.93 -3.20
CA GLY A 29 -6.94 -23.91 -1.76
C GLY A 29 -6.75 -25.26 -1.07
N HIS A 30 -6.87 -26.37 -1.82
CA HIS A 30 -6.56 -27.71 -1.32
C HIS A 30 -5.05 -27.90 -1.02
N LEU A 31 -4.15 -27.27 -1.79
CA LEU A 31 -2.71 -27.32 -1.56
C LEU A 31 -2.30 -26.57 -0.30
N MET A 32 -2.99 -25.46 -0.01
CA MET A 32 -2.77 -24.66 1.20
C MET A 32 -3.28 -25.33 2.48
N ARG A 33 -4.09 -26.39 2.35
CA ARG A 33 -4.61 -27.21 3.46
C ARG A 33 -3.78 -28.48 3.69
N ALA A 34 -2.93 -28.86 2.73
CA ALA A 34 -2.09 -30.05 2.89
C ALA A 34 -1.01 -29.79 3.96
N PRO A 35 -0.71 -30.77 4.83
CA PRO A 35 0.49 -30.70 5.66
C PRO A 35 1.71 -30.47 4.78
N PHE A 36 2.65 -29.64 5.22
CA PHE A 36 3.92 -29.45 4.52
C PHE A 36 4.59 -30.81 4.30
N ALA A 37 4.50 -31.35 3.09
CA ALA A 37 5.32 -32.47 2.66
C ALA A 37 6.69 -31.90 2.32
N GLU A 38 7.74 -32.46 2.93
CA GLU A 38 9.13 -32.12 2.63
C GLU A 38 9.42 -32.37 1.14
N THR A 39 9.27 -31.33 0.34
CA THR A 39 9.53 -31.40 -1.09
C THR A 39 11.01 -31.09 -1.29
N LYS A 40 11.78 -32.07 -1.76
CA LYS A 40 13.19 -31.90 -2.10
C LYS A 40 13.35 -30.79 -3.13
N CYS A 41 14.06 -29.73 -2.76
CA CYS A 41 14.37 -28.61 -3.63
C CYS A 41 15.36 -29.08 -4.72
N SER A 42 14.93 -29.10 -5.98
CA SER A 42 15.85 -29.25 -7.11
C SER A 42 16.32 -27.86 -7.52
N ILE A 43 17.58 -27.55 -7.18
CA ILE A 43 18.22 -26.30 -7.58
C ILE A 43 18.55 -26.42 -9.07
N ARG A 44 17.82 -25.69 -9.92
CA ARG A 44 18.25 -25.43 -11.30
C ARG A 44 19.09 -24.16 -11.28
N SER A 45 20.34 -24.28 -11.73
CA SER A 45 21.20 -23.12 -11.99
C SER A 45 20.69 -22.39 -13.23
N ALA A 46 20.41 -21.09 -13.09
CA ALA A 46 20.05 -20.23 -14.20
C ALA A 46 21.32 -19.56 -14.77
N VAL A 47 21.49 -19.65 -16.09
CA VAL A 47 22.48 -18.86 -16.83
C VAL A 47 21.99 -17.42 -16.90
N THR A 48 22.87 -16.45 -16.59
CA THR A 48 22.51 -15.03 -16.51
C THR A 48 23.19 -14.23 -17.61
N PRO A 49 22.46 -13.52 -18.48
CA PRO A 49 22.87 -12.24 -19.01
C PRO A 49 22.11 -11.11 -18.30
N ALA A 50 22.81 -10.02 -18.00
CA ALA A 50 22.22 -8.85 -17.35
C ALA A 50 21.38 -8.02 -18.34
N PRO A 51 20.23 -7.47 -17.93
CA PRO A 51 19.84 -6.15 -18.39
C PRO A 51 20.55 -5.11 -17.51
N SER A 52 21.23 -4.15 -18.14
CA SER A 52 21.74 -2.92 -17.51
C SER A 52 20.62 -1.98 -17.02
N LEU A 53 19.36 -2.35 -17.28
CA LEU A 53 18.16 -1.54 -17.11
C LEU A 53 17.05 -2.36 -16.41
N VAL A 54 16.56 -1.87 -15.27
CA VAL A 54 15.47 -2.51 -14.51
C VAL A 54 14.19 -1.68 -14.65
N LYS A 55 13.08 -2.30 -15.04
CA LYS A 55 11.76 -1.64 -15.07
C LYS A 55 11.32 -1.29 -13.65
N SER A 56 10.78 -0.09 -13.47
CA SER A 56 10.40 0.46 -12.18
C SER A 56 8.98 1.04 -12.22
N PHE A 57 8.33 1.04 -11.06
CA PHE A 57 7.05 1.71 -10.82
C PHE A 57 7.20 3.01 -10.03
N ILE A 58 8.43 3.45 -9.77
CA ILE A 58 8.72 4.73 -9.09
C ILE A 58 8.32 5.86 -10.05
N PRO A 59 7.45 6.80 -9.62
CA PRO A 59 6.98 7.88 -10.48
C PRO A 59 8.14 8.75 -10.98
N GLY A 60 8.19 8.99 -12.30
CA GLY A 60 9.28 9.73 -12.94
C GLY A 60 10.54 8.91 -13.23
N HIS A 61 10.58 7.64 -12.82
CA HIS A 61 11.72 6.73 -12.96
C HIS A 61 11.26 5.36 -13.52
N PRO A 62 10.81 5.29 -14.79
CA PRO A 62 10.25 4.05 -15.37
C PRO A 62 11.31 2.96 -15.59
N PHE A 63 12.59 3.37 -15.66
CA PHE A 63 13.74 2.51 -15.81
C PHE A 63 14.87 3.02 -14.92
N ILE A 64 15.65 2.10 -14.35
CA ILE A 64 16.82 2.43 -13.52
C ILE A 64 18.05 1.74 -14.11
N GLU A 65 19.13 2.51 -14.27
CA GLU A 65 20.42 2.05 -14.75
C GLU A 65 21.38 1.71 -13.59
N GLU A 66 22.28 0.75 -13.82
CA GLU A 66 23.23 0.23 -12.81
C GLU A 66 24.25 1.23 -12.31
N GLU A 67 24.74 2.08 -13.20
CA GLU A 67 25.88 2.95 -12.92
C GLU A 67 25.44 4.38 -12.58
N HIS A 68 24.14 4.66 -12.66
CA HIS A 68 23.58 6.00 -12.54
C HIS A 68 22.45 6.05 -11.50
N PRO A 69 22.78 5.98 -10.20
CA PRO A 69 21.77 6.23 -9.17
C PRO A 69 21.24 7.66 -9.27
N GLU A 70 19.93 7.81 -9.16
CA GLU A 70 19.26 9.10 -9.19
C GLU A 70 18.78 9.50 -7.79
N VAL A 71 18.63 10.80 -7.56
CA VAL A 71 18.03 11.34 -6.34
C VAL A 71 16.91 12.26 -6.74
N ASP A 72 15.74 12.07 -6.13
CA ASP A 72 14.56 12.88 -6.38
C ASP A 72 13.77 13.08 -5.10
N GLU A 73 12.86 14.04 -5.09
CA GLU A 73 12.02 14.34 -3.94
C GLU A 73 10.67 13.62 -4.05
N PHE A 74 10.32 12.88 -3.00
CA PHE A 74 9.08 12.12 -2.97
C PHE A 74 8.31 12.37 -1.68
N ILE A 75 6.99 12.29 -1.81
CA ILE A 75 6.10 11.98 -0.69
C ILE A 75 5.88 10.47 -0.71
N ALA A 76 6.18 9.82 0.41
CA ALA A 76 5.87 8.43 0.64
C ALA A 76 4.58 8.30 1.45
N LEU A 77 3.68 7.44 1.00
CA LEU A 77 2.48 7.00 1.71
C LEU A 77 2.59 5.51 1.98
N VAL A 78 2.43 5.11 3.24
CA VAL A 78 2.21 3.72 3.61
C VAL A 78 0.80 3.57 4.13
N VAL A 79 0.02 2.66 3.53
CA VAL A 79 -1.30 2.27 4.04
C VAL A 79 -1.23 0.81 4.42
N ASP A 80 -1.63 0.49 5.65
CA ASP A 80 -1.43 -0.83 6.23
C ASP A 80 -2.68 -1.32 6.98
N MET A 81 -3.06 -2.60 6.79
CA MET A 81 -4.26 -3.16 7.41
C MET A 81 -4.01 -3.47 8.89
N ARG A 82 -4.92 -3.03 9.76
CA ARG A 82 -4.77 -3.22 11.21
C ARG A 82 -5.27 -4.60 11.63
N ASN A 83 -4.53 -5.18 12.59
CA ASN A 83 -4.81 -6.47 13.20
C ASN A 83 -4.85 -7.68 12.23
N SER A 84 -4.12 -7.63 11.11
CA SER A 84 -4.09 -8.72 10.13
C SER A 84 -3.54 -10.05 10.67
N SER A 85 -2.54 -9.98 11.54
CA SER A 85 -2.05 -11.16 12.26
C SER A 85 -3.13 -11.82 13.11
N GLY A 86 -3.99 -11.03 13.74
CA GLY A 86 -5.15 -11.52 14.48
C GLY A 86 -6.20 -12.16 13.57
N ARG A 87 -6.42 -11.60 12.37
CA ARG A 87 -7.35 -12.15 11.38
C ARG A 87 -6.92 -13.51 10.83
N LEU A 88 -5.62 -13.72 10.67
CA LEU A 88 -5.07 -15.02 10.24
C LEU A 88 -5.21 -16.11 11.31
N LYS A 89 -4.97 -15.73 12.57
CA LYS A 89 -4.93 -16.66 13.72
C LYS A 89 -6.28 -16.84 14.43
N GLY A 90 -7.24 -15.97 14.15
CA GLY A 90 -8.54 -15.95 14.81
C GLY A 90 -9.35 -17.21 14.54
N GLY A 91 -10.14 -17.63 15.53
CA GLY A 91 -11.04 -18.78 15.43
C GLY A 91 -12.44 -18.45 14.90
N ASP A 92 -12.64 -17.26 14.34
CA ASP A 92 -13.93 -16.86 13.79
C ASP A 92 -14.34 -17.80 12.65
N VAL A 93 -15.56 -18.33 12.72
CA VAL A 93 -16.11 -19.23 11.71
C VAL A 93 -17.08 -18.44 10.84
N PHE A 94 -16.85 -18.43 9.53
CA PHE A 94 -17.76 -17.84 8.55
C PHE A 94 -18.24 -18.94 7.57
N PRO A 95 -19.53 -18.99 7.21
CA PRO A 95 -20.10 -20.10 6.43
C PRO A 95 -19.41 -20.39 5.08
N GLN A 96 -18.77 -19.38 4.48
CA GLN A 96 -18.14 -19.46 3.15
C GLN A 96 -16.60 -19.39 3.22
N ILE A 97 -16.03 -19.43 4.42
CA ILE A 97 -14.58 -19.31 4.64
C ILE A 97 -14.12 -20.49 5.51
N ASP A 98 -13.30 -21.34 4.93
CA ASP A 98 -12.87 -22.59 5.53
C ASP A 98 -11.64 -22.41 6.45
N SER A 99 -10.91 -21.29 6.32
CA SER A 99 -9.66 -21.06 7.06
C SER A 99 -9.27 -19.58 7.17
N GLY A 100 -8.45 -19.25 8.17
CA GLY A 100 -7.91 -17.90 8.34
C GLY A 100 -7.05 -17.44 7.16
N ILE A 101 -6.32 -18.34 6.49
CA ILE A 101 -5.52 -17.99 5.31
C ILE A 101 -6.41 -17.66 4.11
N GLN A 102 -7.52 -18.37 3.91
CA GLN A 102 -8.51 -18.03 2.89
C GLN A 102 -9.11 -16.65 3.16
N ARG A 103 -9.48 -16.39 4.43
CA ARG A 103 -10.00 -15.08 4.86
C ARG A 103 -9.05 -13.96 4.47
N VAL A 104 -7.80 -14.04 4.93
CA VAL A 104 -6.79 -13.00 4.69
C VAL A 104 -6.50 -12.86 3.20
N TYR A 105 -6.49 -13.96 2.45
CA TYR A 105 -6.30 -13.92 1.01
C TYR A 105 -7.43 -13.14 0.30
N TYR A 106 -8.68 -13.36 0.70
CA TYR A 106 -9.83 -12.61 0.14
C TYR A 106 -9.84 -11.15 0.58
N GLU A 107 -9.61 -10.87 1.86
CA GLU A 107 -9.53 -9.52 2.40
C GLU A 107 -8.45 -8.70 1.66
N THR A 108 -7.23 -9.25 1.52
CA THR A 108 -6.12 -8.56 0.83
C THR A 108 -6.34 -8.47 -0.68
N SER A 109 -6.93 -9.48 -1.32
CA SER A 109 -7.22 -9.45 -2.76
C SER A 109 -8.32 -8.45 -3.14
N ALA A 110 -9.22 -8.12 -2.22
CA ALA A 110 -10.15 -7.00 -2.39
C ALA A 110 -9.48 -5.66 -2.07
N LEU A 111 -8.73 -5.59 -0.98
CA LEU A 111 -8.15 -4.35 -0.46
C LEU A 111 -7.04 -3.77 -1.36
N LEU A 112 -6.02 -4.57 -1.67
CA LEU A 112 -4.80 -4.06 -2.33
C LEU A 112 -5.08 -3.44 -3.72
N PRO A 113 -5.90 -4.05 -4.59
CA PRO A 113 -6.27 -3.41 -5.86
C PRO A 113 -7.10 -2.14 -5.68
N ALA A 114 -7.95 -2.09 -4.65
CA ALA A 114 -8.76 -0.91 -4.34
C ALA A 114 -7.87 0.26 -3.88
N LEU A 115 -6.88 -0.01 -3.02
CA LEU A 115 -5.87 0.97 -2.61
C LEU A 115 -5.04 1.43 -3.81
N ALA A 116 -4.56 0.51 -4.65
CA ALA A 116 -3.80 0.84 -5.85
C ALA A 116 -4.59 1.75 -6.80
N GLN A 117 -5.87 1.46 -7.02
CA GLN A 117 -6.75 2.31 -7.82
C GLN A 117 -6.96 3.68 -7.19
N THR A 118 -7.12 3.75 -5.86
CA THR A 118 -7.33 5.00 -5.13
C THR A 118 -6.14 5.94 -5.26
N VAL A 119 -4.92 5.42 -5.09
CA VAL A 119 -3.72 6.24 -5.15
C VAL A 119 -3.41 6.68 -6.58
N LEU A 120 -3.72 5.84 -7.58
CA LEU A 120 -3.57 6.19 -8.99
C LEU A 120 -4.45 7.37 -9.41
N LEU A 121 -5.67 7.48 -8.85
CA LEU A 121 -6.57 8.61 -9.09
C LEU A 121 -6.02 9.94 -8.55
N ASN A 122 -5.00 9.88 -7.68
CA ASN A 122 -4.36 11.02 -7.05
C ASN A 122 -2.87 11.10 -7.45
N ASN A 123 -2.50 10.63 -8.65
CA ASN A 123 -1.12 10.69 -9.18
C ASN A 123 -0.05 9.94 -8.37
N GLY A 124 -0.46 9.04 -7.47
CA GLY A 124 0.41 8.16 -6.70
C GLY A 124 0.62 6.82 -7.39
N HIS A 125 1.80 6.22 -7.20
CA HIS A 125 2.11 4.89 -7.72
C HIS A 125 2.50 3.94 -6.60
N VAL A 126 1.84 2.77 -6.56
CA VAL A 126 2.27 1.66 -5.70
C VAL A 126 3.60 1.14 -6.23
N THR A 127 4.62 1.21 -5.38
CA THR A 127 5.97 0.71 -5.70
C THR A 127 6.22 -0.66 -5.11
N GLU A 128 5.67 -0.91 -3.91
CA GLU A 128 5.79 -2.20 -3.23
C GLU A 128 4.44 -2.58 -2.58
N TYR A 129 4.06 -3.85 -2.71
CA TYR A 129 3.02 -4.46 -1.89
C TYR A 129 3.68 -5.11 -0.67
N LEU A 130 3.29 -4.69 0.53
CA LEU A 130 3.91 -5.06 1.79
C LEU A 130 2.99 -5.99 2.58
N GLY A 131 2.85 -7.24 2.12
CA GLY A 131 1.88 -8.17 2.71
C GLY A 131 0.44 -7.71 2.49
N ASP A 132 -0.14 -7.12 3.52
CA ASP A 132 -1.50 -6.56 3.58
C ASP A 132 -1.56 -5.02 3.46
N GLY A 133 -0.41 -4.38 3.24
CA GLY A 133 -0.29 -2.94 2.99
C GLY A 133 0.32 -2.59 1.63
N VAL A 134 0.39 -1.29 1.35
CA VAL A 134 1.02 -0.72 0.15
C VAL A 134 2.02 0.37 0.54
N LEU A 135 3.15 0.40 -0.16
CA LEU A 135 4.04 1.57 -0.23
C LEU A 135 3.82 2.30 -1.54
N VAL A 136 3.51 3.59 -1.43
CA VAL A 136 3.12 4.46 -2.53
C VAL A 136 4.07 5.65 -2.54
N LEU A 137 4.51 6.02 -3.73
CA LEU A 137 5.30 7.23 -3.94
C LEU A 137 4.53 8.22 -4.82
N PHE A 138 4.66 9.49 -4.46
CA PHE A 138 4.28 10.65 -5.27
C PHE A 138 5.55 11.43 -5.54
N LYS A 139 5.88 11.65 -6.82
CA LYS A 139 7.00 12.52 -7.19
C LYS A 139 6.59 13.96 -6.89
N VAL A 140 7.45 14.70 -6.20
CA VAL A 140 7.17 16.09 -5.86
C VAL A 140 7.48 16.98 -7.06
N ASP A 141 6.48 17.73 -7.52
CA ASP A 141 6.71 18.80 -8.48
C ASP A 141 7.27 20.01 -7.73
N ALA A 142 8.53 20.39 -8.01
CA ALA A 142 9.16 21.53 -7.35
C ALA A 142 8.42 22.86 -7.58
N THR A 143 7.68 22.99 -8.69
CA THR A 143 6.88 24.17 -9.04
C THR A 143 5.47 24.13 -8.46
N ALA A 144 5.00 22.94 -8.06
CA ALA A 144 3.64 22.70 -7.56
C ALA A 144 3.63 21.77 -6.33
N ARG A 145 4.60 21.91 -5.41
CA ARG A 145 4.79 21.01 -4.26
C ARG A 145 3.52 20.85 -3.44
N GLU A 146 2.82 21.94 -3.21
CA GLU A 146 1.54 21.95 -2.50
C GLU A 146 0.49 21.05 -3.17
N SER A 147 0.44 21.02 -4.50
CA SER A 147 -0.45 20.12 -5.24
C SER A 147 -0.08 18.67 -4.97
N SER A 148 1.21 18.32 -5.03
CA SER A 148 1.70 16.96 -4.71
C SER A 148 1.36 16.54 -3.27
N MET A 149 1.43 17.48 -2.31
CA MET A 149 1.07 17.22 -0.91
C MET A 149 -0.44 17.01 -0.73
N ASN A 150 -1.26 17.79 -1.43
CA ASN A 150 -2.71 17.63 -1.44
C ASN A 150 -3.12 16.30 -2.06
N ASP A 151 -2.56 15.95 -3.22
CA ASP A 151 -2.77 14.66 -3.88
C ASP A 151 -2.45 13.48 -2.94
N ALA A 152 -1.28 13.53 -2.29
CA ALA A 152 -0.87 12.48 -1.36
C ALA A 152 -1.78 12.37 -0.14
N TYR A 153 -2.23 13.50 0.40
CA TYR A 153 -3.19 13.51 1.52
C TYR A 153 -4.56 13.01 1.10
N ASP A 154 -5.09 13.47 -0.03
CA ASP A 154 -6.39 13.04 -0.53
C ASP A 154 -6.39 11.54 -0.83
N ALA A 155 -5.29 11.01 -1.36
CA ALA A 155 -5.07 9.58 -1.48
C ALA A 155 -5.13 8.87 -0.12
N ALA A 156 -4.40 9.35 0.89
CA ALA A 156 -4.38 8.77 2.23
C ALA A 156 -5.76 8.80 2.89
N TYR A 157 -6.46 9.93 2.79
CA TYR A 157 -7.82 10.11 3.31
C TYR A 157 -8.80 9.15 2.65
N ASN A 158 -8.82 9.11 1.31
CA ASN A 158 -9.70 8.22 0.58
C ASN A 158 -9.39 6.75 0.90
N CYS A 159 -8.12 6.38 1.07
CA CYS A 159 -7.72 5.03 1.49
C CYS A 159 -8.36 4.63 2.82
N VAL A 160 -8.21 5.44 3.87
CA VAL A 160 -8.69 5.08 5.23
C VAL A 160 -10.20 5.33 5.45
N HIS A 161 -10.85 6.09 4.57
CA HIS A 161 -12.28 6.40 4.64
C HIS A 161 -13.09 5.74 3.52
N ASP A 162 -13.14 6.37 2.34
CA ASP A 162 -14.06 6.00 1.27
C ASP A 162 -13.75 4.60 0.69
N THR A 163 -12.50 4.34 0.35
CA THR A 163 -12.04 3.05 -0.18
C THR A 163 -12.21 1.93 0.85
N ARG A 164 -11.85 2.19 2.11
CA ARG A 164 -12.09 1.26 3.21
C ARG A 164 -13.58 0.92 3.35
N ALA A 165 -14.47 1.91 3.25
CA ALA A 165 -15.91 1.69 3.33
C ALA A 165 -16.41 0.82 2.17
N ILE A 166 -15.96 1.08 0.94
CA ILE A 166 -16.29 0.29 -0.25
C ILE A 166 -15.87 -1.17 -0.08
N VAL A 167 -14.62 -1.40 0.35
CA VAL A 167 -14.08 -2.76 0.56
C VAL A 167 -14.83 -3.48 1.68
N ASN A 168 -15.10 -2.80 2.80
CA ASN A 168 -15.83 -3.39 3.92
C ASN A 168 -17.26 -3.79 3.53
N GLU A 169 -17.96 -2.94 2.78
CA GLU A 169 -19.30 -3.26 2.28
C GLU A 169 -19.27 -4.47 1.35
N LEU A 170 -18.28 -4.56 0.44
CA LEU A 170 -18.11 -5.70 -0.45
C LEU A 170 -17.87 -7.00 0.34
N LEU A 171 -16.94 -6.99 1.29
CA LEU A 171 -16.59 -8.17 2.09
C LEU A 171 -17.75 -8.62 2.98
N TYR A 172 -18.49 -7.66 3.57
CA TYR A 172 -19.67 -7.94 4.36
C TYR A 172 -20.78 -8.58 3.50
N ARG A 173 -21.08 -8.02 2.32
CA ARG A 173 -22.12 -8.56 1.43
C ARG A 173 -21.81 -9.97 0.93
N ARG A 174 -20.54 -10.25 0.61
CA ARG A 174 -20.13 -11.54 0.05
C ARG A 174 -20.02 -12.63 1.12
N PHE A 175 -19.46 -12.28 2.28
CA PHE A 175 -18.98 -13.27 3.25
C PHE A 175 -19.35 -12.97 4.70
N SER A 176 -20.07 -11.88 4.97
CA SER A 176 -20.38 -11.39 6.32
C SER A 176 -19.13 -11.16 7.18
N LEU A 177 -18.01 -10.80 6.54
CA LEU A 177 -16.75 -10.54 7.22
C LEU A 177 -16.80 -9.19 7.97
N PRO A 178 -16.14 -9.09 9.14
CA PRO A 178 -16.03 -7.84 9.86
C PRO A 178 -15.15 -6.86 9.08
N GLY A 179 -15.52 -5.57 9.16
CA GLY A 179 -14.81 -4.50 8.48
C GLY A 179 -13.32 -4.47 8.78
N LEU A 180 -12.54 -4.11 7.78
CA LEU A 180 -11.12 -3.80 7.89
C LEU A 180 -10.94 -2.40 8.49
N ASP A 181 -9.86 -2.26 9.25
CA ASP A 181 -9.35 -0.98 9.75
C ASP A 181 -7.99 -0.72 9.10
N LEU A 182 -7.72 0.53 8.73
CA LEU A 182 -6.49 0.91 8.03
C LEU A 182 -5.76 2.03 8.75
N GLY A 183 -4.43 2.01 8.74
CA GLY A 183 -3.60 3.13 9.15
C GLY A 183 -2.83 3.70 7.98
N ALA A 184 -2.72 5.02 7.92
CA ALA A 184 -1.95 5.71 6.87
C ALA A 184 -0.84 6.58 7.48
N GLY A 185 0.35 6.49 6.91
CA GLY A 185 1.51 7.30 7.28
C GLY A 185 2.07 8.03 6.06
N LEU A 186 2.33 9.33 6.22
CA LEU A 186 2.85 10.21 5.18
C LEU A 186 4.15 10.87 5.62
N SER A 187 5.13 10.93 4.72
CA SER A 187 6.33 11.74 4.92
C SER A 187 6.91 12.19 3.58
N ILE A 188 7.67 13.29 3.58
CA ILE A 188 8.33 13.88 2.42
C ILE A 188 9.83 13.96 2.67
N SER A 189 10.64 13.57 1.67
CA SER A 189 12.09 13.77 1.66
C SER A 189 12.65 13.47 0.28
N GLN A 190 13.92 13.80 0.06
CA GLN A 190 14.69 13.17 -1.00
C GLN A 190 14.81 11.66 -0.76
N ALA A 191 14.85 10.89 -1.84
CA ALA A 191 15.14 9.47 -1.82
C ALA A 191 16.12 9.11 -2.94
N LEU A 192 17.01 8.17 -2.63
CA LEU A 192 17.87 7.51 -3.59
C LEU A 192 17.04 6.51 -4.41
N ILE A 193 17.01 6.67 -5.72
CA ILE A 193 16.49 5.69 -6.67
C ILE A 193 17.65 4.81 -7.11
N THR A 194 17.54 3.52 -6.82
CA THR A 194 18.56 2.53 -7.16
C THR A 194 17.90 1.17 -7.37
N PHE A 195 18.68 0.12 -7.59
CA PHE A 195 18.19 -1.24 -7.45
C PHE A 195 18.95 -1.99 -6.37
N VAL A 196 18.30 -3.00 -5.82
CA VAL A 196 18.86 -3.93 -4.85
C VAL A 196 18.71 -5.36 -5.35
N GLY A 197 19.59 -6.25 -4.90
CA GLY A 197 19.54 -7.67 -5.22
C GLY A 197 20.80 -8.18 -5.93
N ILE A 198 20.68 -9.34 -6.55
CA ILE A 198 21.78 -10.04 -7.23
C ILE A 198 21.48 -10.15 -8.73
N ALA A 199 22.49 -10.50 -9.53
CA ALA A 199 22.30 -10.74 -10.95
C ALA A 199 21.14 -11.74 -11.20
N GLY A 200 20.23 -11.40 -12.13
CA GLY A 200 19.02 -12.18 -12.41
C GLY A 200 17.86 -12.00 -11.42
N ASN A 201 18.05 -11.31 -10.30
CA ASN A 201 16.99 -10.99 -9.34
C ASN A 201 17.24 -9.60 -8.71
N ARG A 202 17.11 -8.56 -9.54
CA ARG A 202 17.23 -7.17 -9.15
C ARG A 202 15.85 -6.53 -9.05
N GLN A 203 15.69 -5.60 -8.10
CA GLN A 203 14.46 -4.86 -7.89
C GLN A 203 14.76 -3.38 -7.75
N ALA A 204 14.00 -2.55 -8.46
CA ALA A 204 14.00 -1.10 -8.29
C ALA A 204 13.59 -0.75 -6.86
N LYS A 205 14.28 0.22 -6.25
CA LYS A 205 13.99 0.67 -4.89
C LYS A 205 14.21 2.17 -4.73
N ALA A 206 13.27 2.81 -4.03
CA ALA A 206 13.47 4.13 -3.46
C ALA A 206 13.89 3.98 -1.99
N ILE A 207 15.01 4.60 -1.62
CA ILE A 207 15.54 4.57 -0.25
C ILE A 207 15.65 6.03 0.24
N GLY A 208 14.76 6.40 1.15
CA GLY A 208 14.69 7.76 1.68
C GLY A 208 14.10 7.79 3.08
N ARG A 209 14.30 8.91 3.78
CA ARG A 209 13.71 9.14 5.10
C ARG A 209 12.18 9.07 5.03
N CYS A 210 11.58 9.59 3.96
CA CYS A 210 10.14 9.56 3.74
C CYS A 210 9.57 8.14 3.78
N VAL A 211 10.22 7.17 3.13
CA VAL A 211 9.80 5.76 3.12
C VAL A 211 9.86 5.17 4.52
N TRP A 212 10.96 5.41 5.25
CA TRP A 212 11.11 4.91 6.61
C TRP A 212 10.09 5.52 7.58
N GLU A 213 9.94 6.84 7.60
CA GLU A 213 8.99 7.53 8.50
C GLU A 213 7.54 7.14 8.19
N ALA A 214 7.14 7.14 6.92
CA ALA A 214 5.78 6.75 6.51
C ALA A 214 5.42 5.36 7.04
N SER A 215 6.36 4.41 6.99
CA SER A 215 6.15 3.05 7.54
C SER A 215 5.95 3.02 9.05
N LYS A 216 6.52 3.97 9.80
CA LYS A 216 6.33 4.08 11.26
C LYS A 216 5.05 4.83 11.64
N LEU A 217 4.58 5.69 10.74
CA LEU A 217 3.40 6.53 10.95
C LEU A 217 2.09 5.79 10.61
N SER A 218 2.11 4.71 9.83
CA SER A 218 0.92 3.93 9.43
C SER A 218 0.28 3.08 10.56
N VAL A 219 0.69 3.26 11.81
CA VAL A 219 0.26 2.43 12.95
C VAL A 219 -1.15 2.75 13.48
N GLY A 220 -1.71 3.89 13.09
CA GLY A 220 -3.01 4.35 13.56
C GLY A 220 -4.22 3.54 13.09
N VAL A 221 -5.37 3.69 13.75
CA VAL A 221 -6.63 3.03 13.37
C VAL A 221 -7.55 4.05 12.72
N ASN A 222 -7.83 3.86 11.43
CA ASN A 222 -8.64 4.74 10.57
C ASN A 222 -8.20 6.20 10.69
N SER A 223 -6.89 6.41 10.71
CA SER A 223 -6.27 7.70 11.00
C SER A 223 -5.02 7.90 10.16
N ILE A 224 -4.72 9.16 9.88
CA ILE A 224 -3.61 9.59 9.04
C ILE A 224 -2.60 10.32 9.91
N TYR A 225 -1.35 9.83 9.89
CA TYR A 225 -0.23 10.50 10.54
C TYR A 225 0.74 11.05 9.50
N VAL A 226 1.27 12.25 9.76
CA VAL A 226 2.28 12.91 8.92
C VAL A 226 3.56 13.14 9.72
N SER A 227 4.71 13.14 9.04
CA SER A 227 5.99 13.53 9.65
C SER A 227 6.05 15.03 9.97
N LEU A 228 7.02 15.43 10.79
CA LEU A 228 7.25 16.83 11.12
C LEU A 228 7.52 17.67 9.86
N LEU A 229 8.44 17.21 9.01
CA LEU A 229 8.80 17.93 7.79
C LEU A 229 7.60 18.06 6.84
N PHE A 230 6.77 17.01 6.72
CA PHE A 230 5.55 17.08 5.93
C PHE A 230 4.61 18.17 6.47
N ARG A 231 4.38 18.21 7.78
CA ARG A 231 3.56 19.26 8.39
C ARG A 231 4.13 20.67 8.15
N GLU A 232 5.43 20.85 8.34
CA GLU A 232 6.09 22.16 8.21
C GLU A 232 6.07 22.70 6.78
N LEU A 233 6.16 21.81 5.79
CA LEU A 233 6.10 22.20 4.38
C LEU A 233 4.68 22.40 3.86
N TRP A 234 3.66 21.87 4.56
CA TRP A 234 2.28 21.93 4.10
C TRP A 234 1.58 23.23 4.50
N SER A 235 1.90 24.33 3.79
CA SER A 235 1.48 25.67 4.16
C SER A 235 -0.03 25.94 4.05
N HIS A 236 -0.75 25.20 3.19
CA HIS A 236 -2.19 25.41 2.96
C HIS A 236 -3.10 24.37 3.64
N ALA A 237 -2.57 23.58 4.59
CA ALA A 237 -3.39 22.69 5.39
C ALA A 237 -4.51 23.45 6.14
N GLU A 238 -4.24 24.69 6.58
CA GLU A 238 -5.20 25.56 7.27
C GLU A 238 -6.34 26.03 6.34
N ASP A 239 -6.08 26.25 5.05
CA ASP A 239 -7.10 26.60 4.05
C ASP A 239 -8.11 25.45 3.86
N ARG A 240 -7.63 24.22 4.06
CA ARG A 240 -8.44 22.99 4.08
C ARG A 240 -9.08 22.70 5.44
N LYS A 241 -8.92 23.60 6.42
CA LYS A 241 -9.36 23.47 7.82
C LYS A 241 -8.82 22.21 8.51
N LEU A 242 -7.69 21.70 8.05
CA LEU A 242 -7.03 20.55 8.65
C LEU A 242 -6.30 21.01 9.91
N MET A 243 -6.36 20.19 10.95
CA MET A 243 -5.65 20.44 12.19
C MET A 243 -4.64 19.33 12.46
N PHE A 244 -3.55 19.70 13.14
CA PHE A 244 -2.50 18.78 13.52
C PHE A 244 -2.44 18.64 15.04
N ARG A 245 -2.52 17.41 15.53
CA ARG A 245 -2.19 17.08 16.92
C ARG A 245 -0.94 16.25 16.97
N LYS A 246 0.03 16.66 17.78
CA LYS A 246 1.21 15.84 18.05
C LYS A 246 0.79 14.46 18.55
N ALA A 247 1.29 13.43 17.88
CA ALA A 247 1.02 12.05 18.25
C ALA A 247 1.59 11.74 19.64
N LYS A 248 0.98 10.77 20.33
CA LYS A 248 1.54 10.26 21.58
C LYS A 248 2.66 9.28 21.26
N ALA A 249 3.70 9.26 22.09
CA ALA A 249 4.77 8.28 21.99
C ALA A 249 4.20 6.85 21.92
N PRO A 250 4.80 5.94 21.13
CA PRO A 250 6.09 6.08 20.44
C PRO A 250 6.03 6.69 19.03
N ILE A 251 4.86 7.20 18.61
CA ILE A 251 4.69 7.78 17.27
C ILE A 251 5.35 9.17 17.25
N ASP A 252 6.36 9.35 16.42
CA ASP A 252 7.00 10.65 16.19
C ASP A 252 6.41 11.31 14.94
N GLY A 253 5.31 12.04 15.12
CA GLY A 253 4.58 12.69 14.03
C GLY A 253 3.33 13.41 14.51
N PHE A 254 2.45 13.74 13.57
CA PHE A 254 1.22 14.48 13.82
C PHE A 254 0.01 13.73 13.25
N LEU A 255 -1.01 13.53 14.08
CA LEU A 255 -2.33 13.11 13.63
C LEU A 255 -2.98 14.28 12.90
N VAL A 256 -3.53 14.01 11.72
CA VAL A 256 -4.34 14.96 10.95
C VAL A 256 -5.83 14.67 11.22
N TRP A 257 -6.64 15.72 11.44
CA TRP A 257 -8.09 15.64 11.50
C TRP A 257 -8.77 16.89 10.95
#